data_AF-A0A7Y0S305-F1
#
_entry.id   AF-A0A7Y0S305-F1
#
_cell.length_a   1.000
_cell.length_b   1.000
_cell.length_c   1.000
_cell.angle_alpha   90.00
_cell.angle_beta   90.00
_cell.angle_gamma   90.00
#
_symmetry.space_group_name_H-M   'P 1'
#
loop_
_entity.id
_entity.type
_entity.pdbx_description
1 polymer ?
#
loop_
_entity_poly.entity_id
_entity_poly.type
_entity_poly.pdbx_seq_one_letter_code
_entity_poly.pdbx_strand_id
1 'polypeptide(L)'
;GIIGVYDVQKQYQKIDELTGFGLGPHEVIMMPDGALAIGVGGVHTNGREPLNLDSMRPSLSYLSQEGELLDQVSLPDHKVSIRHLAHDGAETVLCGQQYRGEPDEYPALIAMHTRGGEMQDLQADPEEWARFNHYVASIAATDEWILATSP
;
A
#
# COMPACT_ATOMS: atom_id res chain seq x y z
N GLY A 1 6.50 0.18 -12.09
CA GLY A 1 7.09 0.94 -10.98
C GLY A 1 8.46 0.37 -10.70
N ILE A 2 9.31 1.11 -10.00
CA ILE A 2 10.69 0.72 -9.68
C ILE A 2 10.93 1.04 -8.20
N ILE A 3 11.58 0.14 -7.48
CA ILE A 3 12.23 0.42 -6.20
C ILE A 3 13.73 0.32 -6.44
N GLY A 4 14.47 1.38 -6.13
CA GLY A 4 15.93 1.38 -6.28
C GLY A 4 16.61 0.74 -5.07
N VAL A 5 17.61 -0.09 -5.32
CA VAL A 5 18.46 -0.67 -4.27
C VAL A 5 19.80 0.06 -4.25
N TYR A 6 20.20 0.54 -3.07
CA TYR A 6 21.37 1.40 -2.89
C TYR A 6 22.31 0.81 -1.84
N ASP A 7 23.60 0.76 -2.15
CA ASP A 7 24.64 0.26 -1.25
C ASP A 7 25.18 1.40 -0.38
N VAL A 8 24.89 1.34 0.92
CA VAL A 8 25.29 2.35 1.90
C VAL A 8 26.82 2.41 2.06
N GLN A 9 27.52 1.28 1.93
CA GLN A 9 28.98 1.22 2.04
C GLN A 9 29.66 1.81 0.81
N LYS A 10 28.98 1.81 -0.34
CA LYS A 10 29.43 2.45 -1.59
C LYS A 10 28.82 3.83 -1.80
N GLN A 11 28.69 4.62 -0.73
CA GLN A 11 28.20 6.01 -0.78
C GLN A 11 26.80 6.15 -1.41
N TYR A 12 25.89 5.21 -1.10
CA TYR A 12 24.56 5.14 -1.69
C TYR A 12 24.59 5.06 -3.21
N GLN A 13 25.54 4.29 -3.76
CA GLN A 13 25.50 3.93 -5.18
C GLN A 13 24.30 3.02 -5.43
N LYS A 14 23.53 3.31 -6.48
CA LYS A 14 22.47 2.41 -6.95
C LYS A 14 23.10 1.15 -7.53
N ILE A 15 22.76 0.00 -6.97
CA ILE A 15 23.31 -1.31 -7.36
C ILE A 15 22.28 -2.22 -8.02
N ASP A 16 20.99 -1.95 -7.83
CA ASP A 16 19.92 -2.75 -8.43
C ASP A 16 18.58 -1.97 -8.53
N GLU A 17 17.61 -2.60 -9.19
CA GLU A 17 16.23 -2.17 -9.32
C GLU A 17 15.28 -3.35 -9.15
N LEU A 18 14.36 -3.26 -8.19
CA LEU A 18 13.24 -4.18 -8.10
C LEU A 18 12.11 -3.65 -8.98
N THR A 19 11.50 -4.55 -9.76
CA THR A 19 10.42 -4.24 -10.70
C THR A 19 9.35 -5.35 -10.70
N GLY A 20 8.36 -5.29 -11.60
CA GLY A 20 7.37 -6.36 -11.76
C GLY A 20 6.17 -6.35 -10.80
N PHE A 21 6.19 -5.52 -9.75
CA PHE A 21 5.10 -5.44 -8.74
C PHE A 21 3.99 -4.43 -9.06
N GLY A 22 4.10 -3.65 -10.16
CA GLY A 22 3.03 -2.74 -10.60
C GLY A 22 3.40 -1.26 -10.62
N LEU A 23 2.40 -0.41 -10.88
CA LEU A 23 2.59 1.02 -11.18
C LEU A 23 2.40 1.91 -9.94
N GLY A 24 3.30 2.88 -9.77
CA GLY A 24 3.20 3.85 -8.67
C GLY A 24 3.36 3.21 -7.29
N PRO A 25 4.47 2.51 -6.99
CA PRO A 25 4.78 2.12 -5.61
C PRO A 25 4.83 3.38 -4.74
N HIS A 26 4.26 3.29 -3.56
CA HIS A 26 4.11 4.43 -2.65
C HIS A 26 4.86 4.23 -1.35
N GLU A 27 4.90 3.00 -0.83
CA GLU A 27 5.67 2.63 0.35
C GLU A 27 6.20 1.20 0.25
N VAL A 28 7.32 0.94 0.92
CA VAL A 28 7.89 -0.39 1.10
C VAL A 28 8.27 -0.57 2.58
N ILE A 29 7.88 -1.69 3.17
CA ILE A 29 8.26 -2.10 4.52
C ILE A 29 8.90 -3.49 4.49
N MET A 30 9.78 -3.77 5.46
CA MET A 30 10.38 -5.10 5.62
C MET A 30 9.55 -5.93 6.60
N MET A 31 9.18 -7.14 6.18
CA MET A 31 8.49 -8.11 7.01
C MET A 31 9.47 -8.88 7.91
N PRO A 32 9.02 -9.48 9.03
CA PRO A 32 9.90 -10.22 9.95
C PRO A 32 10.61 -11.42 9.32
N ASP A 33 10.04 -12.01 8.27
CA ASP A 33 10.64 -13.11 7.51
C ASP A 33 11.69 -12.63 6.47
N GLY A 34 11.90 -11.32 6.36
CA GLY A 34 12.83 -10.69 5.42
C GLY A 34 12.24 -10.34 4.06
N ALA A 35 10.96 -10.66 3.79
CA ALA A 35 10.28 -10.23 2.58
C ALA A 35 10.02 -8.71 2.59
N LEU A 36 9.82 -8.13 1.41
CA LEU A 36 9.42 -6.73 1.25
C LEU A 36 7.93 -6.67 0.93
N ALA A 37 7.15 -5.97 1.74
CA ALA A 37 5.77 -5.63 1.43
C ALA A 37 5.72 -4.24 0.77
N ILE A 38 5.04 -4.12 -0.36
CA ILE A 38 5.02 -2.94 -1.21
C ILE A 38 3.59 -2.50 -1.45
N GLY A 39 3.28 -1.27 -1.05
CA GLY A 39 2.02 -0.61 -1.32
C GLY A 39 2.06 0.00 -2.71
N VAL A 40 1.25 -0.52 -3.63
CA VAL A 40 1.20 -0.08 -5.02
C VAL A 40 -0.08 0.71 -5.24
N GLY A 41 0.07 2.00 -5.53
CA GLY A 41 -1.06 2.91 -5.68
C GLY A 41 -1.84 2.72 -6.98
N GLY A 42 -1.23 2.18 -8.03
CA GLY A 42 -1.89 1.86 -9.30
C GLY A 42 -2.19 3.07 -10.21
N VAL A 43 -1.93 4.30 -9.75
CA VAL A 43 -2.27 5.53 -10.48
C VAL A 43 -1.07 6.02 -11.30
N HIS A 44 -1.29 6.24 -12.59
CA HIS A 44 -0.41 6.99 -13.47
C HIS A 44 -0.76 8.48 -13.34
N THR A 45 0.25 9.33 -13.11
CA THR A 45 0.03 10.77 -12.95
C THR A 45 0.92 11.57 -13.88
N ASN A 46 0.38 12.66 -14.44
CA ASN A 46 1.16 13.74 -15.02
C ASN A 46 1.10 14.95 -14.08
N GLY A 47 2.15 15.14 -13.28
CA GLY A 47 2.11 16.08 -12.16
C GLY A 47 1.06 15.68 -11.13
N ARG A 48 0.02 16.52 -10.95
CA ARG A 48 -1.10 16.23 -10.03
C ARG A 48 -2.30 15.59 -10.72
N GLU A 49 -2.30 15.50 -12.04
CA GLU A 49 -3.42 14.96 -12.81
C GLU A 49 -3.33 13.43 -12.92
N PRO A 50 -4.35 12.68 -12.47
CA PRO A 50 -4.41 11.24 -12.67
C PRO A 50 -4.87 10.93 -14.11
N LEU A 51 -4.17 10.01 -14.77
CA LEU A 51 -4.36 9.70 -16.20
C LEU A 51 -5.10 8.39 -16.46
N ASN A 52 -5.31 7.55 -15.43
CA ASN A 52 -5.77 6.18 -15.62
C ASN A 52 -6.78 5.71 -14.55
N LEU A 53 -7.60 6.60 -13.98
CA LEU A 53 -8.50 6.23 -12.87
C LEU A 53 -9.41 5.04 -13.19
N ASP A 54 -9.90 4.91 -14.43
CA ASP A 54 -10.76 3.79 -14.85
C ASP A 54 -10.02 2.45 -15.03
N SER A 55 -8.68 2.48 -15.04
CA SER A 55 -7.84 1.30 -15.32
C SER A 55 -6.72 1.10 -14.29
N MET A 56 -6.71 1.89 -13.21
CA MET A 56 -5.75 1.76 -12.14
C MET A 56 -5.87 0.39 -11.48
N ARG A 57 -4.73 -0.17 -11.08
CA ARG A 57 -4.66 -1.49 -10.43
C ARG A 57 -3.81 -1.38 -9.17
N PRO A 58 -4.38 -0.87 -8.06
CA PRO A 58 -3.72 -0.90 -6.77
C PRO A 58 -3.50 -2.34 -6.32
N SER A 59 -2.41 -2.59 -5.60
CA SER A 59 -2.13 -3.90 -5.03
C SER A 59 -1.20 -3.78 -3.82
N LEU A 60 -1.25 -4.79 -2.97
CA LEU A 60 -0.21 -5.09 -2.00
C LEU A 60 0.63 -6.23 -2.58
N SER A 61 1.92 -5.97 -2.82
CA SER A 61 2.84 -6.95 -3.38
C SER A 61 3.88 -7.36 -2.35
N TYR A 62 4.22 -8.64 -2.32
CA TYR A 62 5.30 -9.19 -1.48
C TYR A 62 6.43 -9.65 -2.38
N LEU A 63 7.64 -9.16 -2.15
CA LEU A 63 8.84 -9.60 -2.85
C LEU A 63 9.82 -10.31 -1.92
N SER A 64 10.63 -11.21 -2.47
CA SER A 64 11.89 -11.60 -1.84
C SER A 64 12.88 -10.43 -1.84
N GLN A 65 13.99 -10.57 -1.13
CA GLN A 65 15.06 -9.54 -1.14
C GLN A 65 15.72 -9.43 -2.52
N GLU A 66 15.67 -10.50 -3.31
CA GLU A 66 16.16 -10.58 -4.68
C GLU A 66 15.16 -10.04 -5.70
N GLY A 67 13.96 -9.63 -5.26
CA GLY A 67 12.93 -9.05 -6.11
C GLY A 67 11.95 -10.03 -6.76
N GLU A 68 11.95 -11.30 -6.34
CA GLU A 68 10.99 -12.29 -6.84
C GLU A 68 9.61 -12.00 -6.24
N LEU A 69 8.57 -11.98 -7.08
CA LEU A 69 7.19 -11.79 -6.61
C LEU A 69 6.68 -13.05 -5.89
N LEU A 70 6.48 -12.93 -4.58
CA LEU A 70 6.04 -14.02 -3.70
C LEU A 70 4.52 -14.11 -3.62
N ASP A 71 3.84 -12.96 -3.56
CA ASP A 71 2.39 -12.85 -3.52
C ASP A 71 1.96 -11.45 -3.97
N GLN A 72 0.74 -11.34 -4.49
CA GLN A 72 0.15 -10.06 -4.89
C GLN A 72 -1.36 -10.14 -4.76
N VAL A 73 -1.92 -9.22 -3.98
CA VAL A 73 -3.36 -9.12 -3.76
C VAL A 73 -3.85 -7.71 -4.05
N SER A 74 -5.12 -7.60 -4.43
CA SER A 74 -5.79 -6.34 -4.75
C SER A 74 -7.03 -6.16 -3.88
N LEU A 75 -7.43 -4.91 -3.70
CA LEU A 75 -8.72 -4.58 -3.09
C LEU A 75 -9.87 -4.80 -4.10
N PRO A 76 -11.09 -5.12 -3.63
CA PRO A 76 -12.26 -5.27 -4.51
C PRO A 76 -12.56 -4.02 -5.34
N ASP A 77 -12.42 -2.84 -4.72
CA ASP A 77 -12.54 -1.56 -5.41
C ASP A 77 -11.17 -1.08 -5.91
N HIS A 78 -11.02 -1.05 -7.23
CA HIS A 78 -9.78 -0.61 -7.88
C HIS A 78 -9.50 0.88 -7.69
N LYS A 79 -10.46 1.71 -7.28
CA LYS A 79 -10.24 3.14 -7.02
C LYS A 79 -9.65 3.40 -5.63
N VAL A 80 -9.48 2.37 -4.80
CA VAL A 80 -8.83 2.47 -3.49
C VAL A 80 -7.32 2.26 -3.63
N SER A 81 -6.59 3.36 -3.73
CA SER A 81 -5.15 3.38 -3.95
C SER A 81 -4.40 3.09 -2.65
N ILE A 82 -3.59 2.02 -2.57
CA ILE A 82 -2.76 1.72 -1.38
C ILE A 82 -1.59 2.70 -1.32
N ARG A 83 -1.41 3.37 -0.18
CA ARG A 83 -0.42 4.47 -0.01
C ARG A 83 0.57 4.21 1.11
N HIS A 84 0.06 3.84 2.28
CA HIS A 84 0.87 3.68 3.47
C HIS A 84 0.74 2.27 4.03
N LEU A 85 1.79 1.77 4.65
CA LEU A 85 1.85 0.43 5.21
C LEU A 85 2.33 0.46 6.66
N ALA A 86 1.81 -0.47 7.45
CA ALA A 86 2.38 -0.88 8.72
C ALA A 86 2.30 -2.41 8.82
N HIS A 87 2.99 -3.01 9.77
CA HIS A 87 2.77 -4.42 10.13
C HIS A 87 2.61 -4.55 11.64
N ASP A 88 1.89 -5.58 12.07
CA ASP A 88 1.56 -5.88 13.48
C ASP A 88 2.75 -6.40 14.31
N GLY A 89 3.97 -6.38 13.76
CA GLY A 89 5.14 -7.04 14.35
C GLY A 89 5.27 -8.53 13.99
N ALA A 90 4.25 -9.14 13.38
CA ALA A 90 4.21 -10.52 12.94
C ALA A 90 3.96 -10.59 11.41
N GLU A 91 2.92 -11.28 10.97
CA GLU A 91 2.70 -11.61 9.55
C GLU A 91 1.66 -10.72 8.86
N THR A 92 0.98 -9.85 9.61
CA THR A 92 -0.12 -9.04 9.08
C THR A 92 0.36 -7.67 8.64
N VAL A 93 0.09 -7.33 7.39
CA VAL A 93 0.29 -5.98 6.85
C VAL A 93 -1.02 -5.21 6.92
N LEU A 94 -0.95 -3.99 7.44
CA LEU A 94 -2.03 -3.01 7.43
C LEU A 94 -1.75 -2.00 6.32
N CYS A 95 -2.75 -1.75 5.49
CA CYS A 95 -2.68 -0.79 4.40
C CYS A 95 -3.52 0.43 4.73
N GLY A 96 -2.95 1.63 4.67
CA GLY A 96 -3.67 2.90 4.61
C GLY A 96 -3.85 3.33 3.16
N GLN A 97 -5.05 3.78 2.82
CA GLN A 97 -5.45 4.01 1.42
C GLN A 97 -5.88 5.44 1.12
N GLN A 98 -5.93 5.74 -0.18
CA GLN A 98 -6.54 6.94 -0.75
C GLN A 98 -7.63 6.54 -1.72
N TYR A 99 -8.86 6.97 -1.47
CA TYR A 99 -9.96 6.77 -2.41
C TYR A 99 -9.90 7.81 -3.55
N ARG A 100 -10.12 7.33 -4.78
CA ARG A 100 -10.01 8.12 -6.03
C ARG A 100 -11.31 8.12 -6.85
N GLY A 101 -12.43 7.72 -6.25
CA GLY A 101 -13.73 7.67 -6.92
C GLY A 101 -14.64 8.85 -6.57
N GLU A 102 -15.90 8.56 -6.32
CA GLU A 102 -16.94 9.59 -6.20
C GLU A 102 -16.81 10.36 -4.87
N PRO A 103 -17.01 11.69 -4.86
CA PRO A 103 -16.85 12.51 -3.64
C PRO A 103 -17.81 12.18 -2.48
N ASP A 104 -18.92 11.49 -2.75
CA ASP A 104 -19.94 11.15 -1.74
C ASP A 104 -19.88 9.67 -1.31
N GLU A 105 -18.84 8.93 -1.71
CA GLU A 105 -18.63 7.53 -1.34
C GLU A 105 -17.48 7.38 -0.34
N TYR A 106 -17.75 6.68 0.76
CA TYR A 106 -16.82 6.54 1.88
C TYR A 106 -16.47 5.06 2.13
N PRO A 107 -15.69 4.42 1.24
CA PRO A 107 -15.28 3.04 1.44
C PRO A 107 -14.33 2.90 2.62
N ALA A 108 -14.04 1.66 3.03
CA ALA A 108 -12.96 1.39 3.95
C ALA A 108 -11.64 1.95 3.40
N LEU A 109 -10.90 2.66 4.25
CA LEU A 109 -9.58 3.23 3.90
C LEU A 109 -8.43 2.53 4.63
N ILE A 110 -8.76 1.51 5.41
CA ILE A 110 -7.80 0.62 6.05
C ILE A 110 -8.22 -0.82 5.75
N ALA A 111 -7.25 -1.61 5.33
CA ALA A 111 -7.42 -3.02 5.05
C ALA A 111 -6.19 -3.76 5.58
N MET A 112 -6.35 -5.04 5.86
CA MET A 112 -5.29 -5.89 6.37
C MET A 112 -5.14 -7.15 5.54
N HIS A 113 -3.93 -7.69 5.53
CA HIS A 113 -3.62 -8.89 4.81
C HIS A 113 -2.52 -9.70 5.50
N THR A 114 -2.74 -11.01 5.57
CA THR A 114 -1.71 -11.99 5.87
C THR A 114 -1.50 -12.82 4.62
N ARG A 115 -0.24 -12.96 4.18
CA ARG A 115 0.14 -13.60 2.91
C ARG A 115 -0.48 -14.99 2.74
N GLY A 116 -1.02 -15.29 1.56
CA GLY A 116 -1.78 -16.51 1.27
C GLY A 116 -3.25 -16.51 1.72
N GLY A 117 -3.71 -15.42 2.34
CA GLY A 117 -5.11 -15.17 2.68
C GLY A 117 -5.81 -14.24 1.68
N GLU A 118 -6.97 -13.73 2.09
CA GLU A 118 -7.70 -12.68 1.35
C GLU A 118 -7.44 -11.31 1.99
N MET A 119 -7.54 -10.26 1.17
CA MET A 119 -7.51 -8.87 1.64
C MET A 119 -8.78 -8.59 2.45
N GLN A 120 -8.64 -8.05 3.67
CA GLN A 120 -9.78 -7.79 4.57
C GLN A 120 -9.89 -6.31 4.88
N ASP A 121 -11.01 -5.72 4.47
CA ASP A 121 -11.33 -4.34 4.83
C ASP A 121 -11.70 -4.24 6.31
N LEU A 122 -11.14 -3.25 7.01
CA LEU A 122 -11.58 -2.91 8.36
C LEU A 122 -13.00 -2.33 8.28
N GLN A 123 -13.84 -2.75 9.22
CA GLN A 123 -15.23 -2.35 9.26
C GLN A 123 -15.41 -1.16 10.20
N ALA A 124 -16.06 -0.12 9.70
CA ALA A 124 -16.54 1.02 10.47
C ALA A 124 -17.77 1.61 9.77
N ASP A 125 -18.54 2.44 10.48
CA ASP A 125 -19.67 3.14 9.87
C ASP A 125 -19.17 4.14 8.81
N PRO A 126 -19.92 4.38 7.72
CA PRO A 126 -19.52 5.32 6.67
C PRO A 126 -19.17 6.73 7.18
N GLU A 127 -19.82 7.18 8.26
CA GLU A 127 -19.53 8.46 8.90
C GLU A 127 -18.13 8.52 9.48
N GLU A 128 -17.59 7.40 9.98
CA GLU A 128 -16.21 7.34 10.48
C GLU A 128 -15.20 7.39 9.31
N TRP A 129 -15.50 6.73 8.20
CA TRP A 129 -14.67 6.83 6.99
C TRP A 129 -14.71 8.21 6.35
N ALA A 130 -15.86 8.89 6.38
CA ALA A 130 -16.01 10.25 5.87
C ALA A 130 -15.06 11.24 6.56
N ARG A 131 -14.74 11.03 7.84
CA ARG A 131 -13.82 11.88 8.60
C ARG A 131 -12.38 11.84 8.09
N PHE A 132 -12.00 10.82 7.32
CA PHE A 132 -10.69 10.72 6.70
C PHE A 132 -10.59 11.47 5.37
N ASN A 133 -11.67 12.09 4.88
CA ASN A 133 -11.65 12.86 3.64
C ASN A 133 -10.96 12.12 2.47
N HIS A 134 -11.33 10.84 2.31
CA HIS A 134 -10.79 9.92 1.30
C HIS A 134 -9.29 9.63 1.39
N TYR A 135 -8.62 9.95 2.51
CA TYR A 135 -7.18 9.76 2.61
C TYR A 135 -6.70 9.42 4.03
N VAL A 136 -6.04 8.26 4.15
CA VAL A 136 -5.16 7.98 5.28
C VAL A 136 -3.79 8.56 4.95
N ALA A 137 -3.32 9.50 5.78
CA ALA A 137 -2.03 10.16 5.62
C ALA A 137 -0.87 9.43 6.30
N SER A 138 -1.18 8.63 7.32
CA SER A 138 -0.22 7.79 8.04
C SER A 138 -0.96 6.66 8.74
N ILE A 139 -0.29 5.52 8.86
CA ILE A 139 -0.75 4.36 9.61
C ILE A 139 0.41 3.79 10.43
N ALA A 140 0.12 3.34 11.64
CA ALA A 140 1.04 2.60 12.50
C ALA A 140 0.27 1.46 13.17
N ALA A 141 0.96 0.37 13.47
CA ALA A 141 0.36 -0.80 14.10
C ALA A 141 1.27 -1.39 15.18
N THR A 142 0.63 -1.99 16.18
CA THR A 142 1.21 -2.98 17.09
C THR A 142 0.40 -4.27 16.99
N ASP A 143 0.71 -5.24 17.83
CA ASP A 143 -0.07 -6.45 18.03
C ASP A 143 -1.49 -6.20 18.59
N GLU A 144 -1.72 -5.04 19.22
CA GLU A 144 -2.99 -4.67 19.85
C GLU A 144 -3.72 -3.52 19.14
N TRP A 145 -2.98 -2.55 18.59
CA TRP A 145 -3.55 -1.28 18.13
C TRP A 145 -3.20 -0.98 16.69
N ILE A 146 -4.18 -0.43 15.96
CA ILE A 146 -3.97 0.20 14.66
C ILE A 146 -4.34 1.67 14.83
N LEU A 147 -3.41 2.56 14.50
CA LEU A 147 -3.61 4.01 14.52
C LEU A 147 -3.46 4.55 13.10
N ALA A 148 -4.44 5.33 12.67
CA ALA A 148 -4.41 6.01 11.38
C ALA A 148 -4.80 7.47 11.55
N THR A 149 -4.20 8.34 10.74
CA THR A 149 -4.47 9.78 10.76
C THR A 149 -4.79 10.29 9.36
N SER A 150 -5.59 11.34 9.28
CA SER A 150 -5.89 12.10 8.06
C SER A 150 -5.55 13.60 8.27
N PRO A 151 -5.28 14.39 7.21
CA PRO A 151 -4.94 15.81 7.31
C PRO A 151 -6.08 16.70 7.84
#